data_AF-A0A7W1MEI4-F1
#
_entry.id   AF-A0A7W1MEI4-F1
#
_cell.length_a   1.000
_cell.length_b   1.000
_cell.length_c   1.000
_cell.angle_alpha   90.00
_cell.angle_beta   90.00
_cell.angle_gamma   90.00
#
_symmetry.space_group_name_H-M   'P 1'
#
loop_
_entity.id
_entity.type
_entity.pdbx_description
1 polymer ?
#
loop_
_entity_poly.entity_id
_entity_poly.type
_entity_poly.pdbx_seq_one_letter_code
_entity_poly.pdbx_strand_id
1 'polypeptide(L)'
;MKKNLLTSSFAGFCMGISTLLNQGDLSAVSTSVPVMDECSKDLLLSYFPERFVNETLKRFNISEEKWAGINATLSIKDKEIVKLVEQKASSMKSNPLNDPQQRQAAVKLFRETLLQVFTDSLKSNGIQDSTQFQAMLDDIQQQKAKKFSQCLEKQREQLQNDEQKSSDDSDSKKNDFNGFNDGDNDNEDDEDYEDGDNQDGNKSSVDLKTSRSSDNAKTTK
;
A
#
# COMPACT_ATOMS: atom_id res chain seq x y z
N MET A 1 9.06 48.50 28.08
CA MET A 1 9.75 47.94 29.26
C MET A 1 8.93 46.80 29.83
N LYS A 2 9.53 45.60 29.95
CA LYS A 2 9.27 44.49 30.90
C LYS A 2 9.49 43.15 30.19
N LYS A 3 10.70 42.61 30.38
CA LYS A 3 11.14 41.26 30.00
C LYS A 3 10.91 40.37 31.22
N ASN A 4 10.26 39.22 31.06
CA ASN A 4 10.19 38.19 32.10
C ASN A 4 10.99 36.98 31.63
N LEU A 5 12.25 36.91 32.08
CA LEU A 5 13.07 35.70 32.11
C LEU A 5 12.76 34.96 33.40
N LEU A 6 12.39 33.68 33.31
CA LEU A 6 12.43 32.75 34.43
C LEU A 6 13.29 31.56 34.01
N THR A 7 14.55 31.69 34.40
CA THR A 7 15.58 30.66 34.45
C THR A 7 15.26 29.69 35.59
N SER A 8 15.15 28.40 35.32
CA SER A 8 15.17 27.34 36.34
C SER A 8 16.37 26.44 36.10
N SER A 9 17.42 26.67 36.90
CA SER A 9 18.56 25.77 37.06
C SER A 9 18.14 24.55 37.89
N PHE A 10 18.41 23.35 37.39
CA PHE A 10 18.57 22.16 38.23
C PHE A 10 20.00 21.66 38.03
N ALA A 11 20.82 21.86 39.06
CA ALA A 11 22.15 21.29 39.20
C ALA A 11 22.20 20.56 40.54
N GLY A 12 22.77 19.36 40.53
CA GLY A 12 22.95 18.49 41.70
C GLY A 12 22.31 17.11 41.45
N PHE A 13 22.95 15.97 41.71
CA PHE A 13 24.10 15.71 42.57
C PHE A 13 24.58 14.25 42.36
N CYS A 14 25.90 14.06 42.41
CA CYS A 14 26.71 12.88 42.78
C CYS A 14 26.37 11.47 42.26
N MET A 15 27.27 10.86 41.47
CA MET A 15 28.46 10.09 41.87
C MET A 15 28.17 8.74 42.53
N GLY A 16 28.48 7.67 41.79
CA GLY A 16 29.43 6.66 42.24
C GLY A 16 28.87 5.47 43.00
N ILE A 17 28.66 4.35 42.29
CA ILE A 17 28.89 3.01 42.83
C ILE A 17 29.59 2.18 41.75
N SER A 18 30.89 1.95 41.97
CA SER A 18 31.70 0.95 41.27
C SER A 18 31.71 -0.33 42.09
N THR A 19 31.17 -1.43 41.55
CA THR A 19 31.48 -2.87 41.77
C THR A 19 30.29 -3.66 41.19
N LEU A 20 30.39 -4.80 40.51
CA LEU A 20 31.34 -5.92 40.55
C LEU A 20 31.26 -6.66 39.20
N LEU A 21 32.41 -7.16 38.73
CA LEU A 21 32.50 -8.21 37.71
C LEU A 21 31.69 -9.43 38.16
N ASN A 22 30.74 -9.86 37.33
CA ASN A 22 30.17 -11.19 37.42
C ASN A 22 30.27 -11.84 36.03
N GLN A 23 31.35 -12.61 35.85
CA GLN A 23 31.47 -13.57 34.77
C GLN A 23 30.63 -14.78 35.17
N GLY A 24 29.41 -14.83 34.65
CA GLY A 24 28.57 -16.01 34.65
C GLY A 24 28.31 -16.43 33.21
N ASP A 25 28.81 -17.61 32.85
CA ASP A 25 28.39 -18.37 31.68
C ASP A 25 26.85 -18.44 31.63
N LEU A 26 26.25 -17.70 30.70
CA LEU A 26 24.89 -17.91 30.26
C LEU A 26 24.92 -18.27 28.78
N SER A 27 24.82 -19.58 28.59
CA SER A 27 24.23 -20.26 27.47
C SER A 27 23.21 -19.41 26.71
N ALA A 28 23.43 -19.31 25.40
CA ALA A 28 22.44 -19.14 24.34
C ALA A 28 21.16 -18.33 24.67
N VAL A 29 21.18 -17.03 24.40
CA VAL A 29 20.01 -16.37 23.81
C VAL A 29 20.33 -16.16 22.35
N SER A 30 19.98 -17.18 21.55
CA SER A 30 19.70 -16.97 20.14
C SER A 30 18.53 -15.99 20.10
N THR A 31 18.84 -14.71 19.93
CA THR A 31 17.87 -13.71 19.52
C THR A 31 17.42 -14.14 18.13
N SER A 32 16.46 -15.07 18.09
CA SER A 32 15.62 -15.25 16.93
C SER A 32 14.90 -13.92 16.77
N VAL A 33 15.50 -13.05 15.95
CA VAL A 33 14.80 -11.92 15.35
C VAL A 33 13.46 -12.50 14.92
N PRO A 34 12.32 -12.02 15.43
CA PRO A 34 11.04 -12.56 15.04
C PRO A 34 11.04 -12.48 13.52
N VAL A 35 11.06 -13.64 12.87
CA VAL A 35 10.83 -13.77 11.45
C VAL A 35 9.38 -13.34 11.33
N MET A 36 9.18 -12.02 11.18
CA MET A 36 7.88 -11.40 11.01
C MET A 36 7.26 -12.12 9.84
N ASP A 37 6.29 -12.98 10.16
CA ASP A 37 5.74 -13.95 9.22
C ASP A 37 5.30 -13.17 7.99
N GLU A 38 5.96 -13.41 6.86
CA GLU A 38 5.83 -12.58 5.65
C GLU A 38 4.41 -12.61 5.08
N CYS A 39 3.59 -13.55 5.57
CA CYS A 39 2.19 -13.75 5.28
C CYS A 39 1.26 -13.53 6.47
N SER A 40 1.75 -12.82 7.50
CA SER A 40 0.90 -12.43 8.63
C SER A 40 -0.27 -11.57 8.15
N LYS A 41 -1.46 -11.94 8.62
CA LYS A 41 -2.73 -11.29 8.27
C LYS A 41 -2.67 -9.78 8.54
N ASP A 42 -2.01 -9.36 9.63
CA ASP A 42 -1.91 -7.96 10.03
C ASP A 42 -1.07 -7.12 9.05
N LEU A 43 -0.02 -7.70 8.47
CA LEU A 43 0.81 -7.02 7.46
C LEU A 43 0.04 -6.78 6.15
N LEU A 44 -0.87 -7.70 5.81
CA LEU A 44 -1.68 -7.62 4.60
C LEU A 44 -2.87 -6.66 4.77
N LEU A 45 -3.45 -6.62 5.97
CA LEU A 45 -4.63 -5.81 6.28
C LEU A 45 -4.30 -4.35 6.60
N SER A 46 -3.13 -4.03 7.15
CA SER A 46 -2.73 -2.63 7.37
C SER A 46 -2.59 -1.88 6.04
N TYR A 47 -3.07 -0.63 5.95
CA TYR A 47 -2.98 0.15 4.72
C TYR A 47 -1.56 0.65 4.46
N PHE A 48 -0.82 0.97 5.52
CA PHE A 48 0.59 1.40 5.48
C PHE A 48 1.51 0.50 6.32
N PRO A 49 1.83 -0.73 5.87
CA PRO A 49 2.73 -1.60 6.60
C PRO A 49 4.16 -1.04 6.62
N GLU A 50 4.75 -0.95 7.80
CA GLU A 50 6.06 -0.30 8.01
C GLU A 50 7.16 -0.84 7.07
N ARG A 51 7.18 -2.15 6.83
CA ARG A 51 8.15 -2.79 5.93
C ARG A 51 8.10 -2.21 4.52
N PHE A 52 6.91 -2.14 3.93
CA PHE A 52 6.74 -1.65 2.55
C PHE A 52 6.97 -0.15 2.47
N VAL A 53 6.54 0.60 3.49
CA VAL A 53 6.83 2.02 3.58
C VAL A 53 8.35 2.25 3.59
N ASN A 54 9.11 1.55 4.42
CA ASN A 54 10.57 1.69 4.47
C ASN A 54 11.25 1.31 3.15
N GLU A 55 10.83 0.22 2.51
CA GLU A 55 11.35 -0.20 1.20
C GLU A 55 11.09 0.88 0.13
N THR A 56 9.91 1.49 0.13
CA THR A 56 9.57 2.60 -0.76
C THR A 56 10.37 3.85 -0.42
N LEU A 57 10.42 4.29 0.84
CA LEU A 57 11.18 5.48 1.26
C LEU A 57 12.66 5.35 0.85
N LYS A 58 13.24 4.15 0.98
CA LYS A 58 14.58 3.83 0.51
C LYS A 58 14.71 3.97 -1.01
N ARG A 59 13.79 3.39 -1.79
CA ARG A 59 13.81 3.41 -3.27
C ARG A 59 13.71 4.84 -3.81
N PHE A 60 12.95 5.70 -3.13
CA PHE A 60 12.75 7.10 -3.50
C PHE A 60 13.76 8.06 -2.85
N ASN A 61 14.83 7.54 -2.23
CA ASN A 61 15.93 8.32 -1.64
C ASN A 61 15.48 9.32 -0.55
N ILE A 62 14.47 8.95 0.25
CA ILE A 62 14.08 9.73 1.42
C ILE A 62 15.07 9.51 2.55
N SER A 63 15.51 10.58 3.21
CA SER A 63 16.45 10.51 4.34
C SER A 63 15.95 9.58 5.46
N GLU A 64 16.80 8.65 5.88
CA GLU A 64 16.50 7.63 6.92
C GLU A 64 16.09 8.25 8.27
N GLU A 65 16.64 9.42 8.60
CA GLU A 65 16.27 10.21 9.78
C GLU A 65 14.76 10.54 9.87
N LYS A 66 14.06 10.57 8.72
CA LYS A 66 12.63 10.88 8.62
C LYS A 66 11.75 9.63 8.67
N TRP A 67 12.31 8.44 8.46
CA TRP A 67 11.52 7.21 8.30
C TRP A 67 10.71 6.89 9.55
N ALA A 68 11.35 6.98 10.74
CA ALA A 68 10.68 6.73 12.01
C ALA A 68 9.49 7.68 12.24
N GLY A 69 9.65 8.97 11.93
CA GLY A 69 8.58 9.97 12.07
C GLY A 69 7.43 9.74 11.09
N ILE A 70 7.75 9.37 9.85
CA ILE A 70 6.76 9.01 8.82
C ILE A 70 5.99 7.76 9.23
N ASN A 71 6.67 6.70 9.64
CA ASN A 71 6.04 5.44 10.05
C ASN A 71 5.14 5.62 11.28
N ALA A 72 5.60 6.39 12.28
CA ALA A 72 4.79 6.70 13.45
C ALA A 72 3.49 7.44 13.07
N THR A 73 3.60 8.43 12.16
CA THR A 73 2.45 9.20 11.69
C THR A 73 1.48 8.34 10.88
N LEU A 74 2.02 7.51 9.97
CA LEU A 74 1.22 6.60 9.15
C LEU A 74 0.53 5.54 9.99
N SER A 75 1.19 4.96 10.99
CA SER A 75 0.59 3.95 11.88
C SER A 75 -0.60 4.48 12.68
N ILE A 76 -0.55 5.74 13.11
CA ILE A 76 -1.68 6.40 13.77
C ILE A 76 -2.82 6.60 12.78
N LYS A 77 -2.52 7.15 11.60
CA LYS A 77 -3.53 7.44 10.57
C LYS A 77 -4.11 6.17 9.94
N ASP A 78 -3.37 5.06 9.93
CA ASP A 78 -3.80 3.76 9.40
C ASP A 78 -5.14 3.33 10.00
N LYS A 79 -5.28 3.51 11.32
CA LYS A 79 -6.47 3.18 12.10
C LYS A 79 -7.64 4.13 11.84
N GLU A 80 -7.37 5.30 11.29
CA GLU A 80 -8.36 6.36 11.04
C GLU A 80 -8.86 6.39 9.60
N ILE A 81 -8.22 5.65 8.67
CA ILE A 81 -8.54 5.71 7.23
C ILE A 81 -10.01 5.42 6.95
N VAL A 82 -10.58 4.37 7.55
CA VAL A 82 -12.00 4.02 7.34
C VAL A 82 -12.90 5.19 7.75
N LYS A 83 -12.65 5.77 8.92
CA LYS A 83 -13.40 6.93 9.43
C LYS A 83 -13.25 8.15 8.53
N LEU A 84 -12.05 8.40 8.00
CA LEU A 84 -11.80 9.51 7.07
C LEU A 84 -12.54 9.31 5.74
N VAL A 85 -12.59 8.07 5.23
CA VAL A 85 -13.33 7.73 4.01
C VAL A 85 -14.84 7.91 4.24
N GLU A 86 -15.37 7.41 5.36
CA GLU A 86 -16.77 7.60 5.75
C GLU A 86 -17.13 9.09 5.89
N GLN A 87 -16.28 9.86 6.57
CA GLN A 87 -16.48 11.30 6.73
C GLN A 87 -16.53 12.02 5.38
N LYS A 88 -15.60 11.71 4.48
CA LYS A 88 -15.61 12.27 3.13
C LYS A 88 -16.83 11.84 2.33
N ALA A 89 -17.18 10.55 2.37
CA ALA A 89 -18.33 10.01 1.66
C ALA A 89 -19.64 10.64 2.13
N SER A 90 -19.79 10.85 3.43
CA SER A 90 -20.96 11.52 4.03
C SER A 90 -21.10 13.00 3.64
N SER A 91 -20.00 13.63 3.23
CA SER A 91 -19.97 15.01 2.75
C SER A 91 -20.27 15.13 1.26
N MET A 92 -20.37 14.01 0.53
CA MET A 92 -20.69 13.99 -0.90
C MET A 92 -22.21 14.01 -1.11
N LYS A 93 -22.65 14.63 -2.22
CA LYS A 93 -24.08 14.72 -2.59
C LYS A 93 -24.73 13.34 -2.75
N SER A 94 -23.98 12.37 -3.27
CA SER A 94 -24.30 10.94 -3.26
C SER A 94 -23.21 10.24 -2.48
N ASN A 95 -23.57 9.44 -1.48
CA ASN A 95 -22.61 8.65 -0.72
C ASN A 95 -22.29 7.36 -1.51
N PRO A 96 -21.10 7.25 -2.13
CA PRO A 96 -20.77 6.10 -2.96
C PRO A 96 -20.57 4.80 -2.17
N LEU A 97 -20.48 4.87 -0.83
CA LEU A 97 -20.33 3.70 0.03
C LEU A 97 -21.65 2.94 0.23
N ASN A 98 -22.80 3.58 -0.01
CA ASN A 98 -24.12 3.00 0.24
C ASN A 98 -24.73 2.32 -1.00
N ASP A 99 -24.16 2.53 -2.18
CA ASP A 99 -24.70 2.05 -3.45
C ASP A 99 -23.70 1.10 -4.13
N PRO A 100 -24.03 -0.20 -4.29
CA PRO A 100 -23.20 -1.16 -5.01
C PRO A 100 -22.86 -0.74 -6.44
N GLN A 101 -23.73 0.03 -7.11
CA GLN A 101 -23.48 0.55 -8.47
C GLN A 101 -22.37 1.61 -8.48
N GLN A 102 -22.11 2.25 -7.33
CA GLN A 102 -21.07 3.27 -7.15
C GLN A 102 -19.77 2.68 -6.62
N ARG A 103 -19.57 1.36 -6.69
CA ARG A 103 -18.34 0.69 -6.21
C ARG A 103 -17.07 1.32 -6.75
N GLN A 104 -17.02 1.68 -8.04
CA GLN A 104 -15.86 2.35 -8.61
C GLN A 104 -15.59 3.73 -7.99
N ALA A 105 -16.65 4.50 -7.72
CA ALA A 105 -16.55 5.78 -7.03
C ALA A 105 -16.10 5.62 -5.57
N ALA A 106 -16.57 4.58 -4.88
CA ALA A 106 -16.11 4.22 -3.53
C ALA A 106 -14.62 3.87 -3.52
N VAL A 107 -14.16 3.05 -4.47
CA VAL A 107 -12.74 2.69 -4.62
C VAL A 107 -11.89 3.93 -4.92
N LYS A 108 -12.37 4.82 -5.80
CA LYS A 108 -11.69 6.08 -6.09
C LYS A 108 -11.56 6.95 -4.84
N LEU A 109 -12.65 7.15 -4.11
CA LEU A 109 -12.66 7.91 -2.86
C LEU A 109 -11.69 7.33 -1.83
N PHE A 110 -11.65 6.00 -1.74
CA PHE A 110 -10.74 5.28 -0.88
C PHE A 110 -9.27 5.55 -1.24
N ARG A 111 -8.91 5.40 -2.51
CA ARG A 111 -7.54 5.67 -3.03
C ARG A 111 -7.12 7.12 -2.83
N GLU A 112 -8.01 8.08 -3.10
CA GLU A 112 -7.75 9.50 -2.87
C GLU A 112 -7.51 9.81 -1.38
N THR A 113 -8.21 9.11 -0.49
CA THR A 113 -8.03 9.27 0.96
C THR A 113 -6.71 8.69 1.42
N LEU A 114 -6.30 7.53 0.91
CA LEU A 114 -4.96 6.99 1.16
C LEU A 114 -3.87 7.96 0.69
N LEU A 115 -3.98 8.48 -0.53
CA LEU A 115 -3.02 9.44 -1.07
C LEU A 115 -2.92 10.70 -0.22
N GLN A 116 -4.05 11.24 0.22
CA GLN A 116 -4.07 12.40 1.09
C GLN A 116 -3.36 12.10 2.42
N VAL A 117 -3.73 11.00 3.08
CA VAL A 117 -3.12 10.56 4.35
C VAL A 117 -1.60 10.39 4.21
N PHE A 118 -1.16 9.76 3.12
CA PHE A 118 0.24 9.54 2.83
C PHE A 118 0.98 10.87 2.58
N THR A 119 0.40 11.72 1.72
CA THR A 119 0.92 13.06 1.40
C THR A 119 1.07 13.93 2.66
N ASP A 120 0.04 13.96 3.50
CA ASP A 120 0.05 14.75 4.74
C ASP A 120 1.13 14.24 5.70
N SER A 121 1.33 12.91 5.76
CA SER A 121 2.37 12.29 6.58
C SER A 121 3.78 12.67 6.09
N LEU A 122 4.04 12.62 4.78
CA LEU A 122 5.32 13.03 4.21
C LEU A 122 5.58 14.54 4.40
N LYS A 123 4.57 15.37 4.16
CA LYS A 123 4.68 16.84 4.34
C LYS A 123 4.92 17.23 5.79
N SER A 124 4.26 16.59 6.74
CA SER A 124 4.47 16.84 8.18
C SER A 124 5.90 16.51 8.64
N ASN A 125 6.59 15.62 7.92
CA ASN A 125 8.00 15.27 8.14
C ASN A 125 8.97 16.05 7.22
N GLY A 126 8.50 17.14 6.63
CA GLY A 126 9.33 18.06 5.85
C GLY A 126 9.74 17.55 4.47
N ILE A 127 8.95 16.67 3.85
CA ILE A 127 9.10 16.28 2.44
C ILE A 127 8.08 17.06 1.63
N GLN A 128 8.56 17.95 0.75
CA GLN A 128 7.68 18.87 -0.01
C GLN A 128 7.48 18.46 -1.47
N ASP A 129 8.31 17.56 -1.99
CA ASP A 129 8.20 17.12 -3.39
C ASP A 129 7.01 16.18 -3.59
N SER A 130 5.85 16.76 -3.87
CA SER A 130 4.61 16.02 -4.09
C SER A 130 4.54 15.31 -5.44
N THR A 131 5.48 15.53 -6.35
CA THR A 131 5.43 14.94 -7.70
C THR A 131 5.57 13.42 -7.66
N GLN A 132 6.23 12.89 -6.63
CA GLN A 132 6.53 11.48 -6.48
C GLN A 132 5.60 10.74 -5.50
N PHE A 133 4.73 11.44 -4.77
CA PHE A 133 3.93 10.81 -3.70
C PHE A 133 2.94 9.78 -4.22
N GLN A 134 2.35 10.03 -5.39
CA GLN A 134 1.49 9.04 -6.04
C GLN A 134 2.28 7.78 -6.38
N ALA A 135 3.44 7.93 -7.03
CA ALA A 135 4.30 6.82 -7.41
C ALA A 135 4.81 6.02 -6.20
N MET A 136 5.12 6.70 -5.08
CA MET A 136 5.48 6.03 -3.82
C MET A 136 4.30 5.21 -3.27
N LEU A 137 3.10 5.78 -3.27
CA LEU A 137 1.91 5.05 -2.80
C LEU A 137 1.62 3.82 -3.68
N ASP A 138 1.75 3.97 -5.00
CA ASP A 138 1.55 2.90 -5.96
C ASP A 138 2.60 1.79 -5.78
N ASP A 139 3.86 2.15 -5.50
CA ASP A 139 4.92 1.19 -5.18
C ASP A 139 4.61 0.40 -3.90
N ILE A 140 4.10 1.05 -2.84
CA ILE A 140 3.63 0.36 -1.62
C ILE A 140 2.52 -0.64 -1.96
N GLN A 141 1.51 -0.21 -2.74
CA GLN A 141 0.39 -1.07 -3.12
C GLN A 141 0.85 -2.25 -3.99
N GLN A 142 1.80 -2.03 -4.90
CA GLN A 142 2.39 -3.07 -5.73
C GLN A 142 3.18 -4.08 -4.89
N GLN A 143 3.97 -3.62 -3.93
CA GLN A 143 4.69 -4.49 -3.00
C GLN A 143 3.71 -5.36 -2.19
N LYS A 144 2.62 -4.76 -1.69
CA LYS A 144 1.55 -5.49 -1.00
C LYS A 144 0.89 -6.53 -1.89
N ALA A 145 0.49 -6.17 -3.10
CA ALA A 145 -0.15 -7.09 -4.04
C ALA A 145 0.77 -8.26 -4.38
N LYS A 146 2.05 -7.98 -4.66
CA LYS A 146 3.06 -9.00 -4.93
C LYS A 146 3.22 -9.97 -3.76
N LYS A 147 3.31 -9.44 -2.52
CA LYS A 147 3.42 -10.27 -1.33
C LYS A 147 2.16 -11.07 -1.07
N PHE A 148 0.98 -10.49 -1.29
CA PHE A 148 -0.30 -11.19 -1.17
C PHE A 148 -0.37 -12.40 -2.11
N SER A 149 -0.02 -12.23 -3.39
CA SER A 149 0.02 -13.34 -4.35
C SER A 149 1.00 -14.43 -3.94
N GLN A 150 2.20 -14.06 -3.48
CA GLN A 150 3.20 -15.02 -2.97
C GLN A 150 2.69 -15.80 -1.76
N CYS A 151 1.91 -15.16 -0.89
CA CYS A 151 1.33 -15.81 0.28
C CYS A 151 0.21 -16.78 -0.09
N LEU A 152 -0.63 -16.43 -1.07
CA LEU A 152 -1.67 -17.33 -1.58
C LEU A 152 -1.08 -18.57 -2.25
N GLU A 153 0.00 -18.41 -3.01
CA GLU A 153 0.71 -19.52 -3.66
C GLU A 153 1.28 -20.50 -2.62
N LYS A 154 1.98 -19.98 -1.59
CA LYS A 154 2.49 -20.81 -0.49
C LYS A 154 1.39 -21.53 0.28
N GLN A 155 0.25 -20.88 0.52
CA GLN A 155 -0.88 -21.53 1.20
C GLN A 155 -1.46 -22.67 0.35
N ARG A 156 -1.57 -22.49 -0.98
CA ARG A 156 -2.01 -23.54 -1.89
C ARG A 156 -1.05 -24.74 -1.87
N GLU A 157 0.25 -24.50 -1.90
CA GLU A 157 1.27 -25.55 -1.83
C GLU A 157 1.23 -26.32 -0.50
N GLN A 158 1.01 -25.63 0.63
CA GLN A 158 0.90 -26.28 1.95
C GLN A 158 -0.30 -27.21 2.03
N LEU A 159 -1.46 -26.77 1.54
CA LEU A 159 -2.68 -27.58 1.53
C LEU A 159 -2.54 -28.84 0.66
N GLN A 160 -1.88 -28.72 -0.50
CA GLN A 160 -1.63 -29.87 -1.38
C GLN A 160 -0.66 -30.90 -0.76
N ASN A 161 0.37 -30.43 -0.04
CA ASN A 161 1.33 -31.31 0.63
C ASN A 161 0.75 -32.01 1.87
N ASP A 162 -0.20 -31.37 2.57
CA ASP A 162 -0.86 -31.96 3.75
C ASP A 162 -1.91 -33.02 3.35
N GLU A 163 -2.57 -32.89 2.20
CA GLU A 163 -3.49 -33.91 1.66
C GLU A 163 -2.74 -35.19 1.25
N GLN A 164 -1.52 -35.07 0.69
CA GLN A 164 -0.70 -36.20 0.25
C GLN A 164 -0.04 -37.00 1.38
N LYS A 165 0.02 -36.44 2.60
CA LYS A 165 0.59 -37.12 3.78
C LYS A 165 -0.44 -37.90 4.61
N SER A 166 -1.74 -37.77 4.31
CA SER A 166 -2.81 -38.47 5.02
C SER A 166 -3.22 -39.81 4.39
N SER A 167 -2.64 -40.19 3.24
CA SER A 167 -2.98 -41.41 2.51
C SER A 167 -1.95 -42.54 2.61
N ASP A 168 -0.91 -42.42 3.45
CA ASP A 168 0.18 -43.40 3.52
C ASP A 168 0.19 -44.19 4.85
N ASP A 169 -1.00 -44.61 5.30
CA ASP A 169 -1.16 -45.62 6.35
C ASP A 169 -2.50 -46.36 6.18
N SER A 170 -2.60 -47.19 5.14
CA SER A 170 -3.56 -48.31 5.06
C SER A 170 -3.11 -49.34 4.04
N ASP A 171 -2.35 -50.32 4.54
CA ASP A 171 -2.42 -51.73 4.23
C ASP A 171 -2.90 -52.15 2.81
N SER A 172 -1.90 -52.51 2.00
CA SER A 172 -1.79 -53.82 1.36
C SER A 172 -3.10 -54.60 1.14
N LYS A 173 -3.66 -54.51 -0.08
CA LYS A 173 -4.20 -55.67 -0.80
C LYS A 173 -4.30 -55.40 -2.31
N LYS A 174 -3.42 -56.07 -3.05
CA LYS A 174 -3.56 -56.38 -4.47
C LYS A 174 -4.96 -56.93 -4.74
N ASN A 175 -5.63 -56.43 -5.77
CA ASN A 175 -6.51 -57.21 -6.62
C ASN A 175 -6.56 -56.55 -8.00
N ASP A 176 -6.07 -57.29 -8.99
CA ASP A 176 -6.24 -57.07 -10.41
C ASP A 176 -7.73 -57.09 -10.80
N PHE A 177 -8.24 -56.05 -11.47
CA PHE A 177 -9.32 -56.23 -12.46
C PHE A 177 -9.53 -54.97 -13.35
N ASN A 178 -9.63 -55.23 -14.65
CA ASN A 178 -9.82 -54.26 -15.73
C ASN A 178 -11.13 -53.45 -15.62
N GLY A 179 -11.10 -52.19 -16.03
CA GLY A 179 -12.28 -51.37 -16.26
C GLY A 179 -12.01 -50.24 -17.24
N PHE A 180 -12.49 -50.42 -18.48
CA PHE A 180 -12.73 -49.38 -19.49
C PHE A 180 -13.28 -48.08 -18.89
N ASN A 181 -12.77 -46.93 -19.36
CA ASN A 181 -13.64 -45.82 -19.74
C ASN A 181 -12.89 -44.84 -20.65
N ASP A 182 -13.30 -44.85 -21.92
CA ASP A 182 -13.17 -43.72 -22.83
C ASP A 182 -13.98 -42.54 -22.28
N GLY A 183 -13.43 -41.33 -22.38
CA GLY A 183 -14.06 -40.13 -21.87
C GLY A 183 -13.31 -38.90 -22.32
N ASP A 184 -13.44 -38.60 -23.61
CA ASP A 184 -13.22 -37.28 -24.18
C ASP A 184 -13.86 -36.21 -23.29
N ASN A 185 -13.11 -35.17 -22.98
CA ASN A 185 -13.71 -33.92 -22.53
C ASN A 185 -12.81 -32.76 -22.97
N ASP A 186 -12.99 -32.41 -24.24
CA ASP A 186 -12.68 -31.10 -24.77
C ASP A 186 -13.50 -30.05 -23.99
N ASN A 187 -12.82 -29.07 -23.41
CA ASN A 187 -13.36 -27.72 -23.22
C ASN A 187 -12.17 -26.76 -23.12
N GLU A 188 -11.70 -26.40 -24.32
CA GLU A 188 -11.22 -25.06 -24.60
C GLU A 188 -12.40 -24.11 -24.44
N ASP A 189 -12.35 -23.17 -23.49
CA ASP A 189 -13.16 -21.96 -23.50
C ASP A 189 -12.27 -20.82 -23.00
N ASP A 190 -11.46 -20.34 -23.94
CA ASP A 190 -10.84 -19.02 -23.91
C ASP A 190 -11.94 -17.96 -24.08
N GLU A 191 -12.38 -17.35 -22.98
CA GLU A 191 -13.18 -16.12 -23.05
C GLU A 191 -12.26 -14.90 -22.99
N ASP A 192 -11.86 -14.47 -24.19
CA ASP A 192 -11.24 -13.20 -24.50
C ASP A 192 -12.11 -12.03 -24.00
N TYR A 193 -11.53 -11.22 -23.10
CA TYR A 193 -12.07 -9.90 -22.77
C TYR A 193 -11.87 -8.97 -23.97
N GLU A 194 -12.95 -8.62 -24.68
CA GLU A 194 -12.93 -7.52 -25.65
C GLU A 194 -12.68 -6.19 -24.93
N ASP A 195 -11.46 -5.66 -25.08
CA ASP A 195 -11.10 -4.29 -24.75
C ASP A 195 -11.68 -3.36 -25.83
N GLY A 196 -12.64 -2.53 -25.43
CA GLY A 196 -13.30 -1.57 -26.30
C GLY A 196 -12.43 -0.35 -26.55
N ASP A 197 -11.51 -0.45 -27.51
CA ASP A 197 -10.78 0.70 -28.04
C ASP A 197 -11.67 1.49 -29.01
N ASN A 198 -12.29 2.54 -28.45
CA ASN A 198 -12.99 3.57 -29.20
C ASN A 198 -11.97 4.58 -29.75
N GLN A 199 -11.47 4.33 -30.96
CA GLN A 199 -10.87 5.36 -31.81
C GLN A 199 -11.71 5.52 -33.06
N ASP A 200 -12.32 6.70 -33.23
CA ASP A 200 -12.40 7.28 -34.56
C ASP A 200 -12.63 8.80 -34.57
N GLY A 201 -11.78 9.48 -35.36
CA GLY A 201 -12.33 10.40 -36.35
C GLY A 201 -12.28 11.90 -36.08
N ASN A 202 -11.15 12.47 -35.66
CA ASN A 202 -10.89 13.90 -35.88
C ASN A 202 -10.51 14.13 -37.36
N LYS A 203 -11.48 14.41 -38.24
CA LYS A 203 -11.22 14.87 -39.62
C LYS A 203 -12.38 15.62 -40.28
N SER A 204 -12.38 16.95 -40.17
CA SER A 204 -12.96 17.91 -41.14
C SER A 204 -12.88 19.32 -40.54
N SER A 205 -12.67 20.41 -41.24
CA SER A 205 -12.35 20.65 -42.64
C SER A 205 -11.75 22.05 -42.66
N VAL A 206 -10.74 22.24 -43.49
CA VAL A 206 -10.30 23.55 -43.97
C VAL A 206 -11.48 24.27 -44.62
N ASP A 207 -11.69 25.54 -44.26
CA ASP A 207 -12.29 26.50 -45.17
C ASP A 207 -11.69 27.89 -44.95
N LEU A 208 -10.94 28.31 -45.97
CA LEU A 208 -10.52 29.67 -46.23
C LEU A 208 -11.75 30.57 -46.41
N LYS A 209 -11.76 31.75 -45.78
CA LYS A 209 -12.27 32.96 -46.43
C LYS A 209 -11.64 34.23 -45.86
N THR A 210 -10.67 34.71 -46.63
CA THR A 210 -10.40 36.11 -46.97
C THR A 210 -11.59 37.05 -46.72
N SER A 211 -11.36 38.17 -46.03
CA SER A 211 -11.50 39.52 -46.59
C SER A 211 -11.69 40.60 -45.51
N ARG A 212 -10.97 41.71 -45.76
CA ARG A 212 -11.26 43.12 -45.42
C ARG A 212 -11.02 43.54 -43.97
N SER A 213 -10.02 44.38 -43.69
CA SER A 213 -9.81 45.79 -44.11
C SER A 213 -10.55 46.77 -43.19
N SER A 214 -9.81 47.82 -42.84
CA SER A 214 -10.23 49.13 -42.35
C SER A 214 -10.31 49.40 -40.84
N ASP A 215 -9.32 50.20 -40.43
CA ASP A 215 -9.52 51.55 -39.86
C ASP A 215 -10.10 51.71 -38.46
N ASN A 216 -9.25 52.09 -37.51
CA ASN A 216 -9.19 53.43 -36.89
C ASN A 216 -8.41 53.31 -35.56
N ALA A 217 -7.23 53.92 -35.43
CA ALA A 217 -6.99 55.33 -35.16
C ALA A 217 -7.19 55.74 -33.68
N LYS A 218 -6.13 56.38 -33.17
CA LYS A 218 -6.17 57.61 -32.34
C LYS A 218 -6.36 57.39 -30.81
N THR A 219 -5.31 57.52 -30.00
CA THR A 219 -4.77 58.77 -29.38
C THR A 219 -5.37 59.10 -28.02
N THR A 220 -4.48 59.08 -27.02
CA THR A 220 -4.29 60.14 -26.00
C THR A 220 -5.43 60.40 -25.02
N LYS A 221 -5.23 60.08 -23.74
CA LYS A 221 -4.74 61.04 -22.74
C LYS A 221 -4.32 60.34 -21.46
#